data_AF-A0A6V7KWI7-F1
#
_entry.id   AF-A0A6V7KWI7-F1
#
_cell.length_a   1.000
_cell.length_b   1.000
_cell.length_c   1.000
_cell.angle_alpha   90.00
_cell.angle_beta   90.00
_cell.angle_gamma   90.00
#
_symmetry.space_group_name_H-M   'P 1'
#
loop_
_entity.id
_entity.type
_entity.pdbx_description
1 polymer ?
#
loop_
_entity_poly.entity_id
_entity_poly.type
_entity_poly.pdbx_seq_one_letter_code
_entity_poly.pdbx_strand_id
1 'polypeptide(L)' 'ENTCESVILRDINRTFPAHDFFKETGGLGQDSLYRISKAYAAFDEEVGYCQGLSFLVASLLLH' A
#
# COMPACT_ATOMS: atom_id res chain seq x y z
N GLU A 1 13.14 11.82 6.71
CA GLU A 1 12.76 10.39 6.72
C GLU A 1 11.25 10.31 6.65
N ASN A 2 10.70 9.61 5.65
CA ASN A 2 9.26 9.54 5.44
C ASN A 2 8.61 8.73 6.57
N THR A 3 7.90 9.39 7.48
CA THR A 3 7.29 8.83 8.70
C THR A 3 6.35 7.64 8.44
N CYS A 4 5.89 7.49 7.20
CA CYS A 4 4.86 6.53 6.83
C CYS A 4 5.38 5.17 6.33
N GLU A 5 6.67 5.01 6.01
CA GLU A 5 7.14 3.80 5.31
C GLU A 5 6.89 2.50 6.10
N SER A 6 7.12 2.51 7.41
CA SER A 6 6.86 1.35 8.27
C SER A 6 5.37 0.99 8.34
N VAL A 7 4.50 2.00 8.33
CA VAL A 7 3.03 1.82 8.36
C VAL A 7 2.55 1.25 7.04
N ILE A 8 3.03 1.77 5.92
CA ILE A 8 2.73 1.28 4.57
C ILE A 8 3.11 -0.19 4.44
N LEU A 9 4.36 -0.56 4.80
CA LEU A 9 4.83 -1.94 4.69
C LEU A 9 4.02 -2.91 5.56
N ARG A 10 3.67 -2.49 6.79
CA ARG A 10 2.80 -3.29 7.68
C ARG A 10 1.42 -3.52 7.08
N ASP A 11 0.86 -2.50 6.43
CA ASP A 11 -0.47 -2.57 5.83
C ASP A 11 -0.50 -3.40 4.56
N ILE A 12 0.53 -3.33 3.72
CA ILE A 12 0.66 -4.16 2.53
C ILE A 12 0.65 -5.64 2.89
N ASN A 13 1.41 -6.06 3.90
CA ASN A 13 1.47 -7.46 4.35
C ASN A 13 0.12 -8.04 4.79
N ARG A 14 -0.84 -7.19 5.17
CA ARG A 14 -2.19 -7.60 5.59
C ARG A 14 -3.29 -7.26 4.58
N THR A 15 -2.96 -6.70 3.42
CA THR A 15 -3.94 -6.30 2.40
C THR A 15 -4.20 -7.42 1.42
N PHE A 16 -5.40 -8.01 1.49
CA PHE A 16 -5.84 -9.15 0.66
C PHE A 16 -4.78 -10.25 0.48
N PRO A 17 -4.17 -10.77 1.57
CA PRO A 17 -3.00 -11.65 1.49
C PRO A 17 -3.27 -13.01 0.80
N ALA A 18 -4.54 -13.40 0.65
CA ALA A 18 -4.94 -14.61 -0.06
C ALA A 18 -5.27 -14.38 -1.54
N HIS A 19 -5.30 -13.13 -2.02
CA HIS A 19 -5.64 -12.81 -3.40
C HIS A 19 -4.42 -13.06 -4.31
N ASP A 20 -4.62 -13.72 -5.46
CA ASP A 20 -3.54 -14.16 -6.34
C ASP A 20 -2.56 -13.06 -6.74
N PHE A 21 -3.07 -11.84 -6.92
CA PHE A 21 -2.25 -10.67 -7.28
C PHE A 21 -1.38 -10.13 -6.12
N PHE A 22 -1.79 -10.34 -4.86
CA PHE A 22 -1.15 -9.74 -3.67
C PHE A 22 -0.48 -10.76 -2.73
N LYS A 23 -0.69 -12.07 -2.96
CA LYS A 23 -0.20 -13.15 -2.08
C LYS A 23 1.32 -13.32 -2.07
N GLU A 24 2.01 -12.88 -3.11
CA GLU A 24 3.46 -13.00 -3.21
C GLU A 24 4.14 -11.82 -2.50
N THR A 25 4.90 -12.12 -1.44
CA THR A 25 5.70 -11.12 -0.72
C THR A 25 6.72 -10.49 -1.66
N GLY A 26 6.67 -9.17 -1.81
CA GLY A 26 7.52 -8.45 -2.77
C GLY A 26 7.17 -8.70 -4.24
N GLY A 27 6.06 -9.39 -4.52
CA GLY A 27 5.53 -9.54 -5.86
C GLY A 27 4.94 -8.25 -6.42
N LEU A 28 4.53 -8.30 -7.69
CA LEU A 28 4.10 -7.15 -8.48
C LEU A 28 2.93 -6.37 -7.85
N GLY A 29 1.95 -7.06 -7.25
CA GLY A 29 0.83 -6.39 -6.58
C GLY A 29 1.24 -5.66 -5.30
N GLN A 30 2.14 -6.25 -4.49
CA GLN A 30 2.66 -5.59 -3.29
C GLN A 30 3.56 -4.39 -3.62
N ASP A 31 4.41 -4.50 -4.65
CA ASP A 31 5.21 -3.37 -5.13
C ASP A 31 4.33 -2.22 -5.63
N SER A 32 3.28 -2.55 -6.39
CA SER A 32 2.30 -1.55 -6.87
C SER A 32 1.61 -0.84 -5.71
N LEU A 33 1.19 -1.59 -4.67
CA LEU A 33 0.62 -1.01 -3.45
C LEU A 33 1.59 -0.08 -2.74
N TYR A 34 2.86 -0.48 -2.61
CA TYR A 34 3.91 0.31 -1.98
C TYR A 34 4.11 1.63 -2.72
N ARG A 35 4.28 1.56 -4.05
CA ARG A 35 4.55 2.73 -4.88
C ARG A 35 3.41 3.73 -4.85
N ILE A 36 2.16 3.28 -4.98
CA ILE A 36 0.99 4.16 -4.95
C ILE A 36 0.79 4.75 -3.55
N SER A 37 0.90 3.93 -2.50
CA SER A 37 0.75 4.40 -1.11
C SER A 37 1.81 5.43 -0.74
N LYS A 38 3.06 5.21 -1.18
CA LYS A 38 4.17 6.15 -0.97
C LYS A 38 3.98 7.43 -1.80
N ALA A 39 3.51 7.32 -3.03
CA ALA A 39 3.20 8.48 -3.85
C ALA A 39 2.07 9.32 -3.25
N TYR A 40 1.00 8.70 -2.75
CA TYR A 40 -0.07 9.40 -2.05
C TYR A 40 0.43 10.14 -0.81
N ALA A 41 1.24 9.48 0.02
CA ALA A 41 1.79 10.08 1.23
C ALA A 41 2.74 11.27 0.95
N ALA A 42 3.40 11.27 -0.21
CA ALA A 42 4.23 12.40 -0.66
C ALA A 42 3.42 13.49 -1.38
N PHE A 43 2.23 13.17 -1.89
CA PHE A 43 1.35 14.11 -2.56
C PHE A 43 0.56 14.95 -1.55
N ASP A 44 -0.01 14.29 -0.54
CA ASP A 44 -0.73 14.94 0.56
C ASP A 44 0.13 14.85 1.83
N GLU A 45 1.09 15.78 1.98
CA GLU A 45 2.02 15.78 3.10
C GLU A 45 1.35 16.16 4.43
N GLU A 46 0.20 16.85 4.40
CA GLU A 46 -0.55 17.22 5.61
C GLU A 46 -1.16 15.97 6.27
N VAL A 47 -1.74 15.08 5.46
CA VAL A 47 -2.35 13.84 5.94
C VAL A 47 -1.37 12.67 5.97
N GLY A 48 -0.51 12.56 4.96
CA GLY A 48 0.38 11.42 4.74
C GLY A 48 -0.38 10.12 4.44
N TYR A 49 0.15 8.99 4.92
CA TYR A 49 -0.50 7.69 4.78
C TYR A 49 -1.39 7.37 5.97
N CYS A 50 -2.70 7.22 5.75
CA CYS A 50 -3.61 6.70 6.77
C CYS A 50 -3.59 5.17 6.82
N GLN A 51 -3.48 4.62 8.03
CA GLN A 51 -3.56 3.17 8.24
C GLN A 51 -4.87 2.59 7.67
N GLY A 52 -4.76 1.57 6.82
CA GLY A 52 -5.86 0.92 6.12
C GLY A 52 -6.05 1.39 4.67
N LEU A 53 -5.39 2.48 4.24
CA LEU A 53 -5.52 3.02 2.88
C LEU A 53 -5.12 2.01 1.80
N SER A 54 -4.20 1.08 2.09
CA SER A 54 -3.79 0.03 1.16
C SER A 54 -4.97 -0.83 0.66
N PHE A 55 -6.01 -1.05 1.46
CA PHE A 55 -7.18 -1.83 1.04
C PHE A 55 -8.00 -1.11 -0.04
N LEU A 56 -8.13 0.22 0.06
CA LEU A 56 -8.76 1.03 -0.97
C LEU A 56 -7.92 1.01 -2.25
N VAL A 57 -6.62 1.25 -2.12
CA VAL A 57 -5.68 1.21 -3.26
C VAL A 57 -5.69 -0.16 -3.94
N ALA A 58 -5.69 -1.24 -3.18
CA ALA A 58 -5.77 -2.60 -3.70
C ALA A 58 -7.08 -2.84 -4.45
N SER A 59 -8.21 -2.34 -3.94
CA SER A 59 -9.50 -2.44 -4.61
C SER A 59 -9.49 -1.71 -5.95
N LEU A 60 -8.85 -0.54 -6.03
CA LEU A 60 -8.70 0.22 -7.28
C LEU A 60 -7.73 -0.47 -8.26
N LEU A 61 -6.66 -1.10 -7.77
CA LEU A 61 -5.67 -1.82 -8.59
C LEU A 61 -6.22 -3.11 -9.24
N LEU A 62 -7.28 -3.69 -8.68
CA LEU A 62 -7.91 -4.90 -9.21
C LEU A 62 -8.91 -4.63 -10.36
N HIS A 63 -9.17 -3.36 -10.68
CA HIS A 63 -10.06 -2.93 -11.76
C HIS A 63 -9.27 -2.28 -12.90
#